data_AF-A0A7Y5USB5-F1
#
_entry.id   AF-A0A7Y5USB5-F1
#
_cell.length_a   1.000
_cell.length_b   1.000
_cell.length_c   1.000
_cell.angle_alpha   90.00
_cell.angle_beta   90.00
_cell.angle_gamma   90.00
#
_symmetry.space_group_name_H-M   'P 1'
#
loop_
_entity.id
_entity.type
_entity.pdbx_description
1 polymer ?
#
loop_
_entity_poly.entity_id
_entity_poly.type
_entity_poly.pdbx_seq_one_letter_code
_entity_poly.pdbx_strand_id
1 'polypeptide(L)'
;MPAVAPLIGFLTLSASVSALPQCADWTPLFGGGGFEGEVRALLEFDDGSGSVMYAGGEFVAAGDAAALRIARRMPGGWEQVGAGFDAAVHELAMFDFGAGDTLFATGAFEFSGGNACGGVAQWSGTDWVAVAGGLPVTPRRGEALASFDDGSGA
;
A
#
# COMPACT_ATOMS: atom_id res chain seq x y z
N MET A 1 -16.41 -56.27 44.29
CA MET A 1 -17.03 -54.97 44.64
C MET A 1 -15.91 -54.05 45.11
N PRO A 2 -15.81 -52.77 44.70
CA PRO A 2 -16.74 -51.97 43.90
C PRO A 2 -16.19 -51.57 42.51
N ALA A 3 -17.09 -51.00 41.72
CA ALA A 3 -16.93 -50.50 40.37
C ALA A 3 -16.61 -49.00 40.36
N VAL A 4 -15.96 -48.51 39.30
CA VAL A 4 -16.09 -47.12 38.84
C VAL A 4 -16.03 -47.11 37.31
N ALA A 5 -17.06 -46.56 36.68
CA ALA A 5 -17.13 -46.22 35.25
C ALA A 5 -17.13 -44.67 35.12
N PRO A 6 -17.25 -44.10 33.91
CA PRO A 6 -16.16 -43.67 33.03
C PRO A 6 -16.10 -42.13 32.92
N LEU A 7 -15.10 -41.56 32.26
CA LEU A 7 -15.26 -40.20 31.71
C LEU A 7 -14.54 -40.03 30.37
N ILE A 8 -15.35 -39.73 29.36
CA ILE A 8 -15.00 -39.36 28.00
C ILE A 8 -14.33 -37.99 28.05
N GLY A 9 -13.05 -37.92 27.69
CA GLY A 9 -12.34 -36.66 27.49
C GLY A 9 -12.61 -36.11 26.11
N PHE A 10 -13.49 -35.10 26.00
CA PHE A 10 -13.55 -34.22 24.84
C PHE A 10 -12.34 -33.27 24.89
N LEU A 11 -11.41 -33.40 23.96
CA LEU A 11 -10.33 -32.44 23.76
C LEU A 11 -10.92 -31.21 23.05
N THR A 12 -11.37 -30.21 23.80
CA THR A 12 -11.61 -28.88 23.23
C THR A 12 -10.31 -28.10 23.31
N LEU A 13 -9.62 -27.97 22.18
CA LEU A 13 -8.51 -27.02 22.07
C LEU A 13 -9.12 -25.61 21.94
N SER A 14 -9.51 -25.02 23.06
CA SER A 14 -9.71 -23.57 23.13
C SER A 14 -8.36 -22.93 23.43
N ALA A 15 -7.62 -22.60 22.37
CA ALA A 15 -6.58 -21.59 22.51
C ALA A 15 -7.30 -20.23 22.62
N SER A 16 -7.49 -19.77 23.84
CA SER A 16 -7.83 -18.38 24.09
C SER A 16 -6.60 -17.54 23.75
N VAL A 17 -6.51 -16.99 22.54
CA VAL A 17 -5.63 -15.83 22.34
C VAL A 17 -6.32 -14.71 23.10
N SER A 18 -5.76 -14.38 24.26
CA SER A 18 -6.17 -13.19 25.00
C SER A 18 -5.97 -11.99 24.07
N ALA A 19 -7.07 -11.36 23.66
CA ALA A 19 -7.03 -10.01 23.11
C ALA A 19 -6.56 -9.07 24.22
N LEU A 20 -5.25 -8.94 24.39
CA LEU A 20 -4.70 -7.90 25.24
C LEU A 20 -5.04 -6.55 24.59
N PRO A 21 -5.51 -5.57 25.37
CA PRO A 21 -5.79 -4.24 24.87
C PRO A 21 -4.50 -3.63 24.37
N GLN A 22 -4.32 -3.61 23.04
CA GLN A 22 -3.23 -2.94 22.33
C GLN A 22 -3.30 -1.39 22.43
N CYS A 23 -4.06 -0.86 23.39
CA CYS A 23 -4.19 0.58 23.66
C CYS A 23 -3.46 0.93 24.96
N ALA A 24 -2.14 0.74 24.97
CA ALA A 24 -1.25 1.38 25.95
C ALA A 24 0.16 1.64 25.39
N ASP A 25 0.33 1.53 24.08
CA ASP A 25 1.58 1.86 23.42
C ASP A 25 1.25 2.49 22.08
N TRP A 26 1.19 3.82 22.05
CA TRP A 26 1.37 4.56 20.80
C TRP A 26 2.86 4.52 20.43
N THR A 27 3.45 3.32 20.37
CA THR A 27 4.64 3.15 19.53
C THR A 27 4.16 3.41 18.11
N PRO A 28 4.86 4.25 17.32
CA PRO A 28 4.47 4.44 15.94
C PRO A 28 4.38 3.06 15.29
N LEU A 29 3.16 2.69 14.88
CA LEU A 29 2.81 1.42 14.23
C LEU A 29 3.77 1.07 13.08
N PHE A 30 4.45 2.09 12.57
CA PHE A 30 5.52 1.99 11.60
C PHE A 30 6.80 2.55 12.22
N GLY A 31 7.56 1.72 12.95
CA GLY A 31 8.92 2.07 13.37
C GLY A 31 9.75 2.59 12.19
N GLY A 32 10.12 3.87 12.28
CA GLY A 32 10.66 4.70 11.20
C GLY A 32 10.02 6.07 11.36
N GLY A 33 10.81 7.15 11.42
CA GLY A 33 10.31 8.50 11.73
C GLY A 33 9.07 8.89 10.93
N GLY A 34 8.34 9.89 11.43
CA GLY A 34 7.11 10.36 10.80
C GLY A 34 7.30 10.86 9.35
N PHE A 35 6.20 11.22 8.71
CA PHE A 35 6.22 11.83 7.39
C PHE A 35 6.34 13.36 7.52
N GLU A 36 7.20 13.97 6.70
CA GLU A 36 7.26 15.42 6.56
C GLU A 36 6.20 15.88 5.55
N GLY A 37 4.94 15.78 5.96
CA GLY A 37 3.76 16.10 5.15
C GLY A 37 2.63 15.08 5.36
N GLU A 38 1.53 15.30 4.65
CA GLU A 38 0.36 14.43 4.75
C GLU A 38 0.58 13.10 4.01
N VAL A 39 0.19 11.99 4.62
CA VAL A 39 -0.02 10.71 3.91
C VAL A 39 -1.50 10.66 3.52
N ARG A 40 -1.78 10.53 2.23
CA ARG A 40 -3.15 10.47 1.69
C ARG A 40 -3.57 9.07 1.29
N ALA A 41 -2.61 8.21 0.97
CA ALA A 41 -2.83 6.86 0.52
C ALA A 41 -1.91 5.87 1.24
N LEU A 42 -2.44 4.72 1.61
CA LEU A 42 -1.70 3.56 2.09
C LEU A 42 -2.20 2.33 1.33
N LEU A 43 -1.29 1.52 0.81
CA LEU A 43 -1.60 0.31 0.08
C LEU A 43 -0.53 -0.75 0.36
N GLU A 44 -0.95 -1.95 0.72
CA GLU A 44 -0.05 -3.10 0.73
C GLU A 44 0.10 -3.63 -0.70
N PHE A 45 1.32 -3.86 -1.19
CA PHE A 45 1.57 -4.35 -2.56
C PHE A 45 2.82 -5.25 -2.57
N ASP A 46 2.78 -6.31 -3.37
CA ASP A 46 3.92 -7.22 -3.58
C ASP A 46 4.54 -6.95 -4.95
N ASP A 47 5.77 -6.41 -4.96
CA ASP A 47 6.54 -6.16 -6.18
C ASP A 47 7.38 -7.37 -6.64
N GLY A 48 7.11 -8.56 -6.06
CA GLY A 48 7.86 -9.78 -6.25
C GLY A 48 8.96 -10.01 -5.20
N SER A 49 9.21 -9.03 -4.32
CA SER A 49 10.12 -9.19 -3.17
C SER A 49 9.41 -9.52 -1.86
N GLY A 50 8.08 -9.65 -1.89
CA GLY A 50 7.21 -9.83 -0.75
C GLY A 50 6.30 -8.63 -0.53
N SER A 51 5.15 -8.90 0.07
CA SER A 51 4.14 -7.89 0.38
C SER A 51 4.66 -6.83 1.36
N VAL A 52 4.63 -5.56 0.95
CA VAL A 52 5.06 -4.41 1.77
C VAL A 52 4.06 -3.25 1.69
N MET A 53 4.06 -2.40 2.72
CA MET A 53 3.23 -1.19 2.75
C MET A 53 3.84 -0.07 1.90
N TYR A 54 3.05 0.52 1.04
CA TYR A 54 3.32 1.74 0.28
C TYR A 54 2.53 2.90 0.86
N ALA A 55 3.14 4.09 0.86
CA ALA A 55 2.54 5.34 1.30
C ALA A 55 2.66 6.38 0.19
N GLY A 56 1.53 7.00 -0.17
CA GLY A 56 1.44 8.12 -1.10
C GLY A 56 0.89 9.36 -0.39
N GLY A 57 1.30 10.57 -0.80
CA GLY A 57 0.77 11.78 -0.17
C GLY A 57 1.41 13.08 -0.62
N GLU A 58 1.50 14.03 0.32
CA GLU A 58 2.17 15.32 0.16
C GLU A 58 3.55 15.41 0.84
N PHE A 59 4.04 14.30 1.38
CA PHE A 59 5.31 14.29 2.08
C PHE A 59 6.52 14.42 1.14
N VAL A 60 7.60 15.01 1.67
CA VAL A 60 8.90 15.10 1.00
C VAL A 60 9.98 14.24 1.68
N ALA A 61 9.68 13.75 2.88
CA ALA A 61 10.48 12.80 3.63
C ALA A 61 9.58 11.77 4.32
N ALA A 62 10.06 10.55 4.45
CA ALA A 62 9.45 9.47 5.19
C ALA A 62 10.51 8.85 6.10
N GLY A 63 10.38 9.04 7.41
CA GLY A 63 11.46 8.72 8.34
C GLY A 63 12.72 9.54 8.06
N ASP A 64 13.86 8.88 8.06
CA ASP A 64 15.16 9.51 7.81
C ASP A 64 15.51 9.59 6.31
N ALA A 65 14.64 9.09 5.43
CA ALA A 65 14.83 9.07 3.99
C ALA A 65 14.10 10.22 3.31
N ALA A 66 14.78 10.90 2.39
CA ALA A 66 14.10 11.73 1.39
C ALA A 66 13.21 10.81 0.54
N ALA A 67 11.92 11.12 0.49
CA ALA A 67 10.94 10.33 -0.24
C ALA A 67 9.90 11.28 -0.81
N LEU A 68 9.97 11.50 -2.12
CA LEU A 68 9.11 12.48 -2.79
C LEU A 68 7.75 11.84 -3.08
N ARG A 69 6.81 12.01 -2.14
CA ARG A 69 5.37 11.75 -2.30
C ARG A 69 4.98 10.28 -2.46
N ILE A 70 5.95 9.37 -2.52
CA ILE A 70 5.77 7.92 -2.57
C ILE A 70 6.92 7.22 -1.85
N ALA A 71 6.59 6.29 -0.97
CA ALA A 71 7.55 5.50 -0.20
C ALA A 71 7.03 4.08 0.03
N ARG A 72 7.93 3.12 0.22
CA ARG A 72 7.61 1.76 0.66
C ARG A 72 8.29 1.44 1.99
N ARG A 73 7.67 0.60 2.79
CA ARG A 73 8.18 0.19 4.11
C ARG A 73 9.06 -1.04 3.98
N MET A 74 10.36 -0.84 4.15
CA MET A 74 11.35 -1.91 4.27
C MET A 74 11.64 -2.23 5.74
N PRO A 75 12.29 -3.37 6.05
CA PRO A 75 12.70 -3.69 7.43
C PRO A 75 13.59 -2.62 8.08
N GLY A 76 14.37 -1.87 7.27
CA GLY A 76 15.25 -0.80 7.73
C GLY A 76 14.60 0.59 7.83
N GLY A 77 13.35 0.76 7.42
CA GLY A 77 12.68 2.05 7.40
C GLY A 77 11.87 2.28 6.12
N TRP A 78 11.48 3.53 5.90
CA TRP A 78 10.85 3.94 4.64
C TRP A 78 11.91 4.18 3.57
N GLU A 79 11.63 3.77 2.34
CA GLU A 79 12.46 4.03 1.17
C GLU A 79 11.63 4.66 0.06
N GLN A 80 12.22 5.57 -0.71
CA GLN A 80 11.58 6.13 -1.89
C GLN A 80 11.36 5.07 -2.97
N VAL A 81 10.23 5.15 -3.68
CA VAL A 81 9.91 4.26 -4.81
C VAL A 81 10.14 5.00 -6.13
N GLY A 82 11.06 4.49 -6.95
CA GLY A 82 11.48 5.16 -8.19
C GLY A 82 12.05 6.56 -7.93
N ALA A 83 11.82 7.49 -8.86
CA ALA A 83 12.23 8.88 -8.72
C ALA A 83 11.28 9.74 -7.85
N GLY A 84 10.18 9.16 -7.36
CA GLY A 84 9.08 9.89 -6.71
C GLY A 84 8.30 10.81 -7.64
N PHE A 85 7.45 11.68 -7.09
CA PHE A 85 6.58 12.57 -7.87
C PHE A 85 6.83 14.05 -7.59
N ASP A 86 6.59 14.89 -8.60
CA ASP A 86 6.74 16.35 -8.51
C ASP A 86 5.59 17.06 -7.78
N ALA A 87 4.45 16.39 -7.59
CA ALA A 87 3.34 16.86 -6.78
C ALA A 87 2.64 15.72 -6.03
N ALA A 88 1.56 16.06 -5.32
CA ALA A 88 0.84 15.14 -4.45
C ALA A 88 0.36 13.87 -5.15
N VAL A 89 0.58 12.73 -4.49
CA VAL A 89 -0.15 11.48 -4.75
C VAL A 89 -1.39 11.48 -3.87
N HIS A 90 -2.56 11.31 -4.46
CA HIS A 90 -3.84 11.28 -3.74
C HIS A 90 -4.27 9.86 -3.42
N GLU A 91 -4.02 8.92 -4.33
CA GLU A 91 -4.47 7.55 -4.22
C GLU A 91 -3.42 6.58 -4.77
N LEU A 92 -3.36 5.39 -4.17
CA LEU A 92 -2.63 4.24 -4.65
C LEU A 92 -3.62 3.11 -4.86
N ALA A 93 -3.52 2.41 -5.98
CA ALA A 93 -4.37 1.27 -6.30
C ALA A 93 -3.53 0.16 -6.95
N MET A 94 -4.01 -1.06 -6.90
CA MET A 94 -3.46 -2.16 -7.69
C MET A 94 -4.53 -2.78 -8.57
N PHE A 95 -4.11 -3.32 -9.72
CA PHE A 95 -4.98 -4.06 -10.60
C PHE A 95 -4.19 -5.11 -11.38
N ASP A 96 -4.75 -6.31 -11.51
CA ASP A 96 -4.20 -7.40 -12.31
C ASP A 96 -4.86 -7.43 -13.70
N PHE A 97 -4.06 -7.29 -14.76
CA PHE A 97 -4.50 -7.40 -16.16
C PHE A 97 -4.37 -8.83 -16.72
N GLY A 98 -4.22 -9.83 -15.87
CA GLY A 98 -3.94 -11.23 -16.22
C GLY A 98 -2.44 -11.56 -16.31
N ALA A 99 -1.58 -10.68 -15.79
CA ALA A 99 -0.12 -10.85 -15.78
C ALA A 99 0.50 -10.62 -14.38
N GLY A 100 -0.34 -10.47 -13.35
CA GLY A 100 0.05 -10.09 -12.00
C GLY A 100 -0.37 -8.67 -11.65
N ASP A 101 -0.40 -8.37 -10.36
CA ASP A 101 -0.78 -7.07 -9.83
C ASP A 101 0.18 -5.97 -10.34
N THR A 102 -0.40 -4.91 -10.87
CA THR A 102 0.31 -3.69 -11.23
C THR A 102 -0.06 -2.59 -10.26
N LEU A 103 0.93 -1.88 -9.71
CA LEU A 103 0.73 -0.73 -8.83
C LEU A 103 0.49 0.54 -9.65
N PHE A 104 -0.50 1.32 -9.23
CA PHE A 104 -0.89 2.60 -9.80
C PHE A 104 -0.84 3.70 -8.76
N ALA A 105 -0.47 4.90 -9.22
CA ALA A 105 -0.58 6.14 -8.47
C ALA A 105 -1.41 7.15 -9.25
N THR A 106 -2.28 7.88 -8.55
CA THR A 106 -3.00 9.01 -9.11
C THR A 106 -2.84 10.24 -8.24
N GLY A 107 -2.90 11.44 -8.84
CA GLY A 107 -2.68 12.66 -8.09
C GLY A 107 -2.64 13.92 -8.92
N ALA A 108 -2.03 14.95 -8.33
CA ALA A 108 -1.81 16.25 -8.97
C ALA A 108 -0.46 16.34 -9.71
N PHE A 109 0.32 15.25 -9.74
CA PHE A 109 1.66 15.22 -10.33
C PHE A 109 1.61 15.25 -11.86
N GLU A 110 2.61 15.87 -12.48
CA GLU A 110 2.78 15.83 -13.93
C GLU A 110 3.93 14.89 -14.29
N PHE A 111 4.93 14.77 -13.42
CA PHE A 111 6.15 14.01 -13.67
C PHE A 111 6.54 13.06 -12.52
N SER A 112 7.19 11.96 -12.89
CA SER A 112 8.03 11.18 -11.99
C SER A 112 9.46 11.16 -12.53
N GLY A 113 10.37 11.89 -11.89
CA GLY A 113 11.70 12.15 -12.42
C GLY A 113 11.62 12.80 -13.81
N GLY A 114 12.10 12.09 -14.84
CA GLY A 114 12.02 12.54 -16.23
C GLY A 114 10.79 12.06 -17.01
N ASN A 115 9.94 11.22 -16.41
CA ASN A 115 8.80 10.61 -17.10
C ASN A 115 7.55 11.49 -16.92
N ALA A 116 6.95 11.91 -18.04
CA ALA A 116 5.65 12.57 -18.03
C ALA A 116 4.56 11.53 -17.73
N CYS A 117 3.83 11.70 -16.63
CA CYS A 117 2.78 10.78 -16.20
C CYS A 117 1.38 11.41 -16.28
N GLY A 118 1.25 12.74 -16.18
CA GLY A 118 -0.04 13.42 -16.37
C GLY A 118 -1.11 13.06 -15.34
N GLY A 119 -0.71 12.88 -14.08
CA GLY A 119 -1.62 12.62 -12.95
C GLY A 119 -2.02 11.17 -12.76
N VAL A 120 -1.61 10.25 -13.64
CA VAL A 120 -1.82 8.80 -13.50
C VAL A 120 -0.58 8.06 -13.96
N ALA A 121 0.03 7.27 -13.06
CA ALA A 121 1.23 6.49 -13.35
C ALA A 121 1.03 5.03 -12.97
N GLN A 122 1.67 4.13 -13.73
CA GLN A 122 1.82 2.72 -13.39
C GLN A 122 3.29 2.43 -13.05
N TRP A 123 3.51 1.52 -12.10
CA TRP A 123 4.83 1.06 -11.72
C TRP A 123 5.33 -0.03 -12.69
N SER A 124 6.50 0.16 -13.28
CA SER A 124 7.12 -0.84 -14.18
C SER A 124 7.95 -1.90 -13.46
N GLY A 125 8.14 -1.76 -12.15
CA GLY A 125 9.16 -2.48 -11.38
C GLY A 125 10.44 -1.67 -11.15
N THR A 126 10.70 -0.66 -11.98
CA THR A 126 11.87 0.24 -11.83
C THR A 126 11.49 1.72 -11.84
N ASP A 127 10.47 2.09 -12.61
CA ASP A 127 10.10 3.46 -12.88
C ASP A 127 8.58 3.62 -12.88
N TRP A 128 8.12 4.83 -12.55
CA TRP A 128 6.76 5.24 -12.80
C TRP A 128 6.64 5.72 -14.25
N VAL A 129 5.72 5.10 -14.99
CA VAL A 129 5.46 5.42 -16.40
C VAL A 129 4.00 5.79 -16.60
N ALA A 130 3.70 6.60 -17.62
CA ALA A 130 2.32 6.92 -17.96
C ALA A 130 1.53 5.66 -18.32
N VAL A 131 0.27 5.61 -17.89
CA VAL A 131 -0.67 4.60 -18.38
C VAL A 131 -0.98 4.92 -19.85
N ALA A 132 -0.70 3.97 -20.74
CA ALA A 132 -0.87 4.16 -22.18
C ALA A 132 -2.32 4.59 -22.51
N GLY A 133 -2.46 5.74 -23.16
CA GLY A 133 -3.76 6.35 -23.48
C GLY A 133 -4.07 7.64 -22.73
N GLY A 134 -3.17 8.08 -21.82
CA GLY A 134 -3.11 9.40 -21.19
C GLY A 134 -4.43 10.15 -21.15
N LEU A 135 -5.09 10.18 -19.99
CA LEU A 135 -6.33 10.94 -19.81
C LEU A 135 -6.15 12.32 -20.46
N PRO A 136 -6.94 12.69 -21.50
CA PRO A 136 -6.80 13.99 -22.13
C PRO A 136 -6.98 15.01 -21.02
N VAL A 137 -5.89 15.74 -20.73
CA VAL A 137 -5.80 16.71 -19.63
C VAL A 137 -6.82 17.82 -19.85
N THR A 138 -8.06 17.56 -19.45
CA THR A 138 -8.91 18.60 -18.90
C THR A 138 -8.57 18.64 -17.41
N PRO A 139 -8.38 19.83 -16.79
CA PRO A 139 -7.86 19.98 -15.43
C PRO A 139 -8.84 19.54 -14.33
N ARG A 140 -9.48 18.38 -14.50
CA ARG A 140 -10.31 17.75 -13.49
C ARG A 140 -9.48 16.69 -12.79
N ARG A 141 -9.06 17.07 -11.59
CA ARG A 141 -8.43 16.25 -10.56
C ARG A 141 -9.10 14.87 -10.56
N GLY A 142 -8.33 13.81 -10.83
CA GLY A 142 -8.81 12.44 -10.61
C GLY A 142 -9.06 12.27 -9.11
N GLU A 143 -10.31 12.02 -8.73
CA GLU A 143 -10.73 11.92 -7.32
C GLU A 143 -11.07 10.50 -6.86
N ALA A 144 -11.03 9.47 -7.72
CA ALA A 144 -11.13 8.07 -7.29
C ALA A 144 -10.84 7.11 -8.45
N LEU A 145 -10.16 6.00 -8.17
CA LEU A 145 -10.24 4.77 -8.96
C LEU A 145 -11.18 3.77 -8.28
N ALA A 146 -12.25 3.37 -8.96
CA ALA A 146 -13.06 2.21 -8.57
C ALA A 146 -12.79 1.07 -9.55
N SER A 147 -12.49 -0.12 -9.04
CA SER A 147 -12.49 -1.33 -9.87
C SER A 147 -13.94 -1.75 -10.15
N PHE A 148 -14.24 -2.06 -11.40
CA PHE A 148 -15.47 -2.70 -11.83
C PHE A 148 -15.13 -4.13 -12.23
N ASP A 149 -15.68 -5.11 -11.52
CA ASP A 149 -15.64 -6.52 -11.90
C ASP A 149 -16.82 -6.81 -12.84
N ASP A 150 -16.55 -7.35 -14.02
CA ASP A 150 -17.58 -7.76 -14.98
C ASP A 150 -18.08 -9.19 -14.76
N GLY A 151 -17.54 -9.88 -13.75
CA GLY A 151 -17.98 -11.21 -13.34
C GLY A 151 -17.59 -12.31 -14.32
N SER A 152 -16.60 -12.10 -15.19
CA SER A 152 -16.20 -13.10 -16.19
C SER A 152 -15.19 -14.14 -15.69
N GLY A 153 -14.95 -14.23 -14.38
CA GLY A 153 -13.99 -15.16 -13.79
C GLY A 153 -14.26 -16.61 -14.23
N ALA A 154 -13.29 -17.22 -14.91
CA ALA A 154 -13.25 -18.63 -15.29
C ALA A 154 -12.32 -19.42 -14.37
#